data_AF-A0A1H7Z5M5-F1
#
_entry.id   AF-A0A1H7Z5M5-F1
#
_cell.length_a   1.000
_cell.length_b   1.000
_cell.length_c   1.000
_cell.angle_alpha   90.00
_cell.angle_beta   90.00
_cell.angle_gamma   90.00
#
_symmetry.space_group_name_H-M   'P 1'
#
loop_
_entity.id
_entity.type
_entity.pdbx_description
1 polymer ?
#
loop_
_entity_poly.entity_id
_entity_poly.type
_entity_poly.pdbx_seq_one_letter_code
_entity_poly.pdbx_strand_id
1 'polypeptide(L)'
;MVNLINLLTGKTHCHLVSLPDSLSSHHLLQKQVMTAYLGLQKHAKKAGFNLQPASTFRDFERQKLIWNAKFNGTRKVHNDSGEKLDLSQMNEWQKCQAILRWSAVAGASRHHWGTEIDVFDPDLLPPNQRLQLEPWEYQAGGYFAEFANFLQDHTATFDFYLPFSPSQKQIGVEPWHMSYRPLSEQYQRQLTPEILKLAWQGEDIAGKNTLIQNIELLFKDYIL
;
A
#
# COMPACT_ATOMS: atom_id res chain seq x y z
N MET A 1 -3.96 -21.39 13.45
CA MET A 1 -3.92 -21.38 11.96
C MET A 1 -4.87 -20.35 11.37
N VAL A 2 -6.18 -20.41 11.64
CA VAL A 2 -7.19 -19.44 11.12
C VAL A 2 -6.90 -17.98 11.51
N ASN A 3 -6.48 -17.72 12.76
CA ASN A 3 -6.21 -16.35 13.23
C ASN A 3 -5.06 -15.67 12.47
N LEU A 4 -3.99 -16.41 12.15
CA LEU A 4 -2.85 -15.90 11.39
C LEU A 4 -3.22 -15.61 9.93
N ILE A 5 -3.98 -16.51 9.28
CA ILE A 5 -4.46 -16.30 7.90
C ILE A 5 -5.30 -15.02 7.83
N ASN A 6 -6.24 -14.84 8.76
CA ASN A 6 -7.09 -13.66 8.77
C ASN A 6 -6.29 -12.37 8.99
N LEU A 7 -5.24 -12.40 9.82
CA LEU A 7 -4.36 -11.26 10.02
C LEU A 7 -3.57 -10.94 8.75
N LEU A 8 -2.90 -11.92 8.17
CA LEU A 8 -2.04 -11.74 6.99
C LEU A 8 -2.81 -11.25 5.77
N THR A 9 -4.10 -11.57 5.70
CA THR A 9 -4.97 -11.26 4.55
C THR A 9 -5.95 -10.13 4.83
N GLY A 10 -5.92 -9.53 6.02
CA GLY A 10 -6.75 -8.37 6.36
C GLY A 10 -8.22 -8.70 6.57
N LYS A 11 -8.55 -9.97 6.82
CA LYS A 11 -9.90 -10.42 7.22
C LYS A 11 -10.17 -10.20 8.71
N THR A 12 -9.19 -9.70 9.47
CA THR A 12 -9.36 -9.24 10.86
C THR A 12 -8.53 -7.99 11.11
N HIS A 13 -8.93 -7.22 12.11
CA HIS A 13 -8.21 -6.05 12.64
C HIS A 13 -8.02 -6.13 14.16
N CYS A 14 -8.23 -7.30 14.77
CA CYS A 14 -8.21 -7.47 16.24
C CYS A 14 -6.85 -7.16 16.89
N HIS A 15 -5.77 -7.15 16.11
CA HIS A 15 -4.40 -6.84 16.54
C HIS A 15 -4.06 -5.34 16.41
N LEU A 16 -5.00 -4.52 15.95
CA LEU A 16 -4.78 -3.10 15.67
C LEU A 16 -5.33 -2.20 16.77
N VAL A 17 -4.76 -1.00 16.84
CA VAL A 17 -5.21 0.11 17.67
C VAL A 17 -5.43 1.33 16.79
N SER A 18 -6.33 2.22 17.22
CA SER A 18 -6.53 3.51 16.55
C SER A 18 -5.30 4.40 16.71
N LEU A 19 -4.84 4.98 15.59
CA LEU A 19 -3.89 6.07 15.60
C LEU A 19 -4.60 7.34 16.08
N PRO A 20 -4.10 8.00 17.14
CA PRO A 20 -4.61 9.31 17.53
C PRO A 20 -4.24 10.33 16.46
N ASP A 21 -5.20 10.69 15.63
CA ASP A 21 -5.06 11.67 14.55
C ASP A 21 -6.23 12.65 14.58
N SER A 22 -5.91 13.93 14.36
CA SER A 22 -6.89 15.01 14.28
C SER A 22 -7.65 15.03 12.96
N LEU A 23 -7.08 14.46 11.88
CA LEU A 23 -7.70 14.48 10.55
C LEU A 23 -8.67 13.32 10.34
N SER A 24 -8.42 12.16 10.97
CA SER A 24 -9.26 10.97 10.82
C SER A 24 -9.18 10.04 12.02
N SER A 25 -10.34 9.51 12.43
CA SER A 25 -10.42 8.46 13.47
C SER A 25 -10.37 7.03 12.88
N HIS A 26 -10.25 6.90 11.57
CA HIS A 26 -10.33 5.61 10.86
C HIS A 26 -8.98 4.91 10.71
N HIS A 27 -7.88 5.56 11.09
CA HIS A 27 -6.55 4.98 10.95
C HIS A 27 -6.29 3.93 12.03
N LEU A 28 -6.07 2.68 11.59
CA LEU A 28 -5.70 1.57 12.45
C LEU A 28 -4.27 1.10 12.13
N LEU A 29 -3.48 0.85 13.17
CA LEU A 29 -2.09 0.40 13.10
C LEU A 29 -1.82 -0.60 14.21
N GLN A 30 -0.74 -1.38 14.10
CA GLN A 30 -0.24 -2.08 15.28
C GLN A 30 0.34 -1.10 16.29
N LYS A 31 0.26 -1.43 17.59
CA LYS A 31 0.68 -0.54 18.68
C LYS A 31 2.15 -0.09 18.57
N GLN A 32 3.04 -0.98 18.14
CA GLN A 32 4.45 -0.64 17.91
C GLN A 32 4.62 0.35 16.76
N VAL A 33 3.91 0.10 15.65
CA VAL A 33 3.91 0.95 14.45
C VAL A 33 3.39 2.35 14.76
N MET A 34 2.27 2.44 15.49
CA MET A 34 1.70 3.70 15.98
C MET A 34 2.73 4.49 16.81
N THR A 35 3.45 3.81 17.71
CA THR A 35 4.43 4.45 18.59
C THR A 35 5.61 5.01 17.79
N ALA A 36 6.15 4.21 16.86
CA ALA A 36 7.22 4.65 15.96
C ALA A 36 6.77 5.81 15.06
N TYR A 37 5.57 5.72 14.47
CA TYR A 37 5.01 6.74 13.61
C TYR A 37 4.80 8.09 14.33
N LEU A 38 4.27 8.07 15.56
CA LEU A 38 4.15 9.30 16.37
C LEU A 38 5.52 9.92 16.71
N GLY A 39 6.57 9.09 16.82
CA GLY A 39 7.95 9.56 16.93
C GLY A 39 8.42 10.28 15.67
N LEU A 40 8.23 9.64 14.50
CA LEU A 40 8.57 10.22 13.20
C LEU A 40 7.78 11.51 12.92
N GLN A 41 6.49 11.56 13.27
CA GLN A 41 5.65 12.75 13.09
C GLN A 41 6.16 13.94 13.92
N LYS A 42 6.62 13.71 15.16
CA LYS A 42 7.26 14.75 15.98
C LYS A 42 8.59 15.21 15.39
N HIS A 43 9.36 14.31 14.78
CA HIS A 43 10.62 14.65 14.12
C HIS A 43 10.38 15.46 12.84
N ALA A 44 9.43 15.04 12.01
CA ALA A 44 8.97 15.77 10.82
C ALA A 44 8.53 17.19 11.15
N LYS A 45 7.75 17.35 12.21
CA LYS A 45 7.32 18.68 12.69
C LYS A 45 8.49 19.60 13.05
N LYS A 46 9.57 19.07 13.63
CA LYS A 46 10.78 19.86 13.93
C LYS A 46 11.54 20.27 12.66
N ALA A 47 11.44 19.47 11.60
CA ALA A 47 12.00 19.77 10.29
C ALA A 47 11.09 20.66 9.43
N GLY A 48 9.91 21.06 9.93
CA GLY A 48 8.97 21.94 9.23
C GLY A 48 7.91 21.21 8.41
N PHE A 49 7.83 19.88 8.47
CA PHE A 49 6.84 19.09 7.76
C PHE A 49 5.64 18.71 8.65
N ASN A 50 4.45 18.74 8.07
CA ASN A 50 3.21 18.26 8.67
C ASN A 50 2.92 16.83 8.19
N LEU A 51 3.67 15.85 8.72
CA LEU A 51 3.51 14.44 8.37
C LEU A 51 2.11 13.92 8.76
N GLN A 52 1.27 13.57 7.78
CA GLN A 52 -0.08 13.05 7.99
C GLN A 52 -0.31 11.72 7.28
N PRO A 53 -1.12 10.82 7.89
CA PRO A 53 -1.50 9.57 7.24
C PRO A 53 -2.55 9.84 6.16
N ALA A 54 -2.28 9.39 4.94
CA ALA A 54 -3.28 9.31 3.87
C ALA A 54 -4.06 7.99 3.95
N SER A 55 -3.37 6.89 4.26
CA SER A 55 -3.93 5.54 4.30
C SER A 55 -3.09 4.64 5.22
N THR A 56 -3.75 3.77 5.99
CA THR A 56 -3.10 2.85 6.94
C THR A 56 -3.66 1.44 6.75
N PHE A 57 -4.18 0.77 7.78
CA PHE A 57 -4.84 -0.52 7.59
C PHE A 57 -5.98 -0.45 6.60
N ARG A 58 -6.04 -1.47 5.75
CA ARG A 58 -7.12 -1.69 4.81
C ARG A 58 -7.55 -3.12 4.94
N ASP A 59 -8.84 -3.35 5.20
CA ASP A 59 -9.36 -4.71 5.28
C ASP A 59 -9.43 -5.37 3.89
N PHE A 60 -9.65 -6.68 3.92
CA PHE A 60 -9.77 -7.51 2.74
C PHE A 60 -10.88 -7.02 1.80
N GLU A 61 -12.06 -6.68 2.33
CA GLU A 61 -13.23 -6.27 1.56
C GLU A 61 -12.99 -4.94 0.83
N ARG A 62 -12.40 -3.97 1.50
CA ARG A 62 -12.03 -2.69 0.90
C ARG A 62 -11.01 -2.88 -0.21
N GLN A 63 -9.99 -3.72 0.00
CA GLN A 63 -9.00 -3.99 -1.06
C GLN A 63 -9.66 -4.74 -2.24
N LYS A 64 -10.57 -5.68 -1.99
CA LYS A 64 -11.35 -6.40 -3.02
C LYS A 64 -12.17 -5.43 -3.86
N LEU A 65 -12.86 -4.48 -3.23
CA LEU A 65 -13.61 -3.43 -3.94
C LEU A 65 -12.71 -2.58 -4.83
N ILE A 66 -11.54 -2.16 -4.35
CA ILE A 66 -10.57 -1.38 -5.14
C ILE A 66 -10.08 -2.19 -6.34
N TRP A 67 -9.68 -3.44 -6.10
CA TRP A 67 -9.21 -4.36 -7.14
C TRP A 67 -10.28 -4.60 -8.21
N ASN A 68 -11.48 -5.01 -7.81
CA ASN A 68 -12.58 -5.31 -8.73
C ASN A 68 -12.98 -4.05 -9.54
N ALA A 69 -13.00 -2.87 -8.91
CA ALA A 69 -13.29 -1.63 -9.63
C ALA A 69 -12.24 -1.31 -10.71
N LYS A 70 -10.95 -1.53 -10.41
CA LYS A 70 -9.87 -1.38 -11.41
C LYS A 70 -9.99 -2.42 -12.53
N PHE A 71 -10.19 -3.69 -12.18
CA PHE A 71 -10.32 -4.78 -13.16
C PHE A 71 -11.51 -4.59 -14.11
N ASN A 72 -12.64 -4.13 -13.58
CA ASN A 72 -13.86 -3.87 -14.34
C ASN A 72 -13.85 -2.50 -15.04
N GLY A 73 -12.74 -1.73 -14.96
CA GLY A 73 -12.59 -0.44 -15.64
C GLY A 73 -13.42 0.71 -15.05
N THR A 74 -14.06 0.53 -13.89
CA THR A 74 -14.79 1.60 -13.19
C THR A 74 -13.88 2.51 -12.37
N ARG A 75 -12.62 2.11 -12.18
CA ARG A 75 -11.56 2.94 -11.58
C ARG A 75 -10.34 3.02 -12.51
N LYS A 76 -9.69 4.20 -12.56
CA LYS A 76 -8.47 4.45 -13.36
C LYS A 76 -7.38 3.42 -13.03
N VAL A 77 -6.78 2.88 -14.09
CA VAL A 77 -5.49 2.17 -14.10
C VAL A 77 -4.60 2.96 -15.05
N HIS A 78 -3.32 3.13 -14.71
CA HIS A 78 -2.41 3.97 -15.49
C HIS A 78 -1.03 3.36 -15.66
N ASN A 79 -0.29 3.87 -16.63
CA ASN A 79 1.13 3.58 -16.81
C ASN A 79 2.01 4.45 -15.88
N ASP A 80 3.32 4.36 -16.05
CA ASP A 80 4.32 5.15 -15.30
C ASP A 80 4.25 6.64 -15.54
N SER A 81 3.72 7.05 -16.69
CA SER A 81 3.49 8.45 -17.04
C SER A 81 2.19 8.98 -16.45
N GLY A 82 1.44 8.19 -15.67
CA GLY A 82 0.15 8.57 -15.10
C GLY A 82 -1.02 8.53 -16.09
N GLU A 83 -0.77 8.09 -17.33
CA GLU A 83 -1.75 8.05 -18.41
C GLU A 83 -2.69 6.86 -18.26
N LYS A 84 -3.98 7.08 -18.47
CA LYS A 84 -5.00 6.03 -18.34
C LYS A 84 -4.76 4.92 -19.38
N LEU A 85 -4.76 3.67 -18.92
CA LEU A 85 -4.70 2.48 -19.77
C LEU A 85 -6.11 2.07 -20.24
N ASP A 86 -6.21 1.64 -21.50
CA ASP A 86 -7.38 0.97 -22.03
C ASP A 86 -7.28 -0.54 -21.77
N LEU A 87 -7.97 -1.00 -20.74
CA LEU A 87 -7.99 -2.41 -20.37
C LEU A 87 -8.76 -3.28 -21.37
N SER A 88 -9.62 -2.72 -22.24
CA SER A 88 -10.43 -3.50 -23.17
C SER A 88 -9.60 -4.28 -24.20
N GLN A 89 -8.39 -3.80 -24.48
CA GLN A 89 -7.43 -4.40 -25.42
C GLN A 89 -6.49 -5.42 -24.77
N MET A 90 -6.62 -5.65 -23.46
CA MET A 90 -5.73 -6.52 -22.69
C MET A 90 -6.40 -7.86 -22.40
N ASN A 91 -5.62 -8.95 -22.47
CA ASN A 91 -6.06 -10.22 -21.89
C ASN A 91 -6.11 -10.11 -20.35
N GLU A 92 -6.76 -11.07 -19.69
CA GLU A 92 -6.96 -10.99 -18.24
C GLU A 92 -5.66 -10.93 -17.44
N TRP A 93 -4.60 -11.63 -17.86
CA TRP A 93 -3.32 -11.57 -17.16
C TRP A 93 -2.65 -10.21 -17.32
N GLN A 94 -2.66 -9.64 -18.52
CA GLN A 94 -2.18 -8.28 -18.78
C GLN A 94 -2.95 -7.24 -17.95
N LYS A 95 -4.28 -7.40 -17.80
CA LYS A 95 -5.08 -6.57 -16.89
C LYS A 95 -4.60 -6.71 -15.44
N CYS A 96 -4.42 -7.94 -14.96
CA CYS A 96 -3.89 -8.18 -13.62
C CYS A 96 -2.54 -7.50 -13.43
N GLN A 97 -1.59 -7.67 -14.35
CA GLN A 97 -0.25 -7.06 -14.28
C GLN A 97 -0.32 -5.53 -14.26
N ALA A 98 -1.14 -4.92 -15.13
CA ALA A 98 -1.33 -3.46 -15.16
C ALA A 98 -1.90 -2.91 -13.83
N ILE A 99 -2.77 -3.68 -13.16
CA ILE A 99 -3.34 -3.29 -11.85
C ILE A 99 -2.31 -3.53 -10.74
N LEU A 100 -1.66 -4.70 -10.72
CA LEU A 100 -0.67 -5.11 -9.73
C LEU A 100 0.53 -4.18 -9.68
N ARG A 101 0.82 -3.49 -10.79
CA ARG A 101 1.82 -2.43 -10.83
C ARG A 101 1.60 -1.37 -9.75
N TRP A 102 0.35 -1.02 -9.44
CA TRP A 102 0.01 0.08 -8.50
C TRP A 102 -0.94 -0.33 -7.38
N SER A 103 -1.37 -1.60 -7.35
CA SER A 103 -2.39 -2.06 -6.41
C SER A 103 -2.32 -3.56 -6.22
N ALA A 104 -1.96 -3.97 -5.00
CA ALA A 104 -2.05 -5.35 -4.59
C ALA A 104 -3.49 -5.89 -4.72
N VAL A 105 -3.62 -7.18 -4.99
CA VAL A 105 -4.89 -7.89 -4.90
C VAL A 105 -5.30 -8.11 -3.44
N ALA A 106 -6.60 -8.24 -3.17
CA ALA A 106 -7.12 -8.53 -1.83
C ALA A 106 -6.46 -9.77 -1.21
N GLY A 107 -6.04 -9.66 0.05
CA GLY A 107 -5.31 -10.70 0.77
C GLY A 107 -3.79 -10.64 0.58
N ALA A 108 -3.28 -9.90 -0.41
CA ALA A 108 -1.86 -9.73 -0.67
C ALA A 108 -1.35 -8.29 -0.42
N SER A 109 -2.23 -7.35 -0.05
CA SER A 109 -1.79 -6.01 0.32
C SER A 109 -1.07 -6.02 1.66
N ARG A 110 0.09 -5.37 1.72
CA ARG A 110 0.83 -5.19 2.97
C ARG A 110 0.05 -4.36 4.00
N HIS A 111 -0.83 -3.46 3.56
CA HIS A 111 -1.70 -2.68 4.45
C HIS A 111 -2.59 -3.55 5.34
N HIS A 112 -2.86 -4.80 4.95
CA HIS A 112 -3.58 -5.76 5.79
C HIS A 112 -2.90 -6.01 7.14
N TRP A 113 -1.59 -5.81 7.24
CA TRP A 113 -0.83 -6.13 8.44
C TRP A 113 -0.90 -5.03 9.51
N GLY A 114 -1.33 -3.82 9.13
CA GLY A 114 -1.29 -2.64 9.99
C GLY A 114 0.14 -2.14 10.26
N THR A 115 1.07 -2.46 9.37
CA THR A 115 2.48 -2.05 9.40
C THR A 115 2.83 -0.98 8.38
N GLU A 116 1.89 -0.68 7.47
CA GLU A 116 2.10 0.23 6.35
C GLU A 116 1.35 1.55 6.55
N ILE A 117 1.95 2.64 6.06
CA ILE A 117 1.38 3.98 6.11
C ILE A 117 1.72 4.69 4.78
N ASP A 118 0.68 5.10 4.05
CA ASP A 118 0.82 6.09 2.98
C ASP A 118 0.81 7.48 3.63
N VAL A 119 1.78 8.33 3.32
CA VAL A 119 1.90 9.64 3.96
C VAL A 119 1.99 10.81 2.99
N PHE A 120 1.58 11.97 3.48
CA PHE A 120 1.66 13.23 2.75
C PHE A 120 1.80 14.39 3.75
N ASP A 121 2.09 15.56 3.20
CA ASP A 121 2.05 16.81 3.95
C ASP A 121 0.88 17.67 3.41
N PRO A 122 -0.22 17.87 4.15
CA PRO A 122 -1.36 18.63 3.66
C PRO A 122 -1.02 20.10 3.41
N ASP A 123 0.01 20.66 4.05
CA ASP A 123 0.39 22.08 3.91
C ASP A 123 1.15 22.33 2.60
N LEU A 124 1.66 21.26 1.96
CA LEU A 124 2.32 21.31 0.65
C LEU A 124 1.37 21.12 -0.53
N LEU A 125 0.11 20.71 -0.29
CA LEU A 125 -0.88 20.53 -1.36
C LEU A 125 -1.25 21.89 -1.99
N PRO A 126 -1.13 22.04 -3.32
CA PRO A 126 -1.54 23.28 -3.98
C PRO A 126 -3.05 23.54 -3.84
N PRO A 127 -3.50 24.80 -3.86
CA PRO A 127 -4.91 25.14 -3.85
C PRO A 127 -5.69 24.41 -4.96
N ASN A 128 -6.86 23.86 -4.61
CA ASN A 128 -7.73 23.08 -5.50
C ASN A 128 -7.16 21.75 -6.01
N GLN A 129 -6.01 21.30 -5.51
CA GLN A 129 -5.53 19.95 -5.75
C GLN A 129 -5.97 18.98 -4.65
N ARG A 130 -6.12 17.72 -5.03
CA ARG A 130 -6.35 16.61 -4.10
C ARG A 130 -5.16 15.67 -4.19
N LEU A 131 -4.78 15.10 -3.06
CA LEU A 131 -3.75 14.06 -3.01
C LEU A 131 -4.09 12.94 -3.99
N GLN A 132 -3.16 12.60 -4.87
CA GLN A 132 -3.34 11.53 -5.86
C GLN A 132 -2.61 10.25 -5.48
N LEU A 133 -1.55 10.35 -4.67
CA LEU A 133 -0.57 9.29 -4.42
C LEU A 133 0.00 8.79 -5.74
N GLU A 134 0.56 9.71 -6.52
CA GLU A 134 1.25 9.41 -7.78
C GLU A 134 2.72 9.87 -7.71
N PRO A 135 3.67 9.17 -8.36
CA PRO A 135 5.11 9.43 -8.17
C PRO A 135 5.54 10.86 -8.46
N TRP A 136 4.91 11.51 -9.45
CA TRP A 136 5.24 12.87 -9.86
C TRP A 136 4.98 13.91 -8.76
N GLU A 137 4.09 13.64 -7.79
CA GLU A 137 3.86 14.54 -6.65
C GLU A 137 5.11 14.60 -5.74
N TYR A 138 5.88 13.51 -5.67
CA TYR A 138 7.01 13.31 -4.74
C TYR A 138 8.38 13.34 -5.42
N GLN A 139 8.44 13.36 -6.75
CA GLN A 139 9.68 13.45 -7.52
C GLN A 139 10.13 14.91 -7.70
N ALA A 140 11.33 15.12 -8.25
CA ALA A 140 11.87 16.45 -8.52
C ALA A 140 10.86 17.30 -9.33
N GLY A 141 10.54 18.48 -8.81
CA GLY A 141 9.52 19.38 -9.37
C GLY A 141 8.10 19.16 -8.83
N GLY A 142 7.85 18.06 -8.12
CA GLY A 142 6.62 17.81 -7.38
C GLY A 142 6.59 18.56 -6.04
N TYR A 143 5.39 18.86 -5.55
CA TYR A 143 5.20 19.62 -4.32
C TYR A 143 5.60 18.86 -3.04
N PHE A 144 5.72 17.53 -3.10
CA PHE A 144 6.25 16.71 -2.01
C PHE A 144 7.72 16.32 -2.19
N ALA A 145 8.46 16.90 -3.13
CA ALA A 145 9.84 16.49 -3.41
C ALA A 145 10.75 16.58 -2.16
N GLU A 146 10.73 17.71 -1.46
CA GLU A 146 11.54 17.90 -0.25
C GLU A 146 11.08 17.00 0.90
N PHE A 147 9.76 16.80 1.01
CA PHE A 147 9.17 15.90 1.98
C PHE A 147 9.58 14.44 1.73
N ALA A 148 9.62 14.00 0.46
CA ALA A 148 10.08 12.66 0.09
C ALA A 148 11.55 12.44 0.44
N ASN A 149 12.41 13.44 0.21
CA ASN A 149 13.82 13.38 0.62
C ASN A 149 13.94 13.25 2.15
N PHE A 150 13.17 14.04 2.90
CA PHE A 150 13.11 13.92 4.35
C PHE A 150 12.71 12.51 4.81
N LEU A 151 11.70 11.90 4.18
CA LEU A 151 11.31 10.53 4.51
C LEU A 151 12.45 9.55 4.24
N GLN A 152 13.09 9.64 3.06
CA GLN A 152 14.21 8.76 2.69
C GLN A 152 15.35 8.80 3.73
N ASP A 153 15.67 9.99 4.25
CA ASP A 153 16.78 10.19 5.18
C ASP A 153 16.46 9.77 6.62
N HIS A 154 15.19 9.80 7.03
CA HIS A 154 14.81 9.72 8.44
C HIS A 154 13.94 8.53 8.82
N THR A 155 13.28 7.84 7.89
CA THR A 155 12.40 6.71 8.24
C THR A 155 13.14 5.59 8.98
N ALA A 156 14.39 5.33 8.61
CA ALA A 156 15.20 4.26 9.20
C ALA A 156 15.47 4.46 10.70
N THR A 157 15.53 5.72 11.18
CA THR A 157 15.68 6.04 12.61
C THR A 157 14.49 5.57 13.46
N PHE A 158 13.34 5.35 12.83
CA PHE A 158 12.11 4.88 13.46
C PHE A 158 11.71 3.47 12.99
N ASP A 159 12.68 2.69 12.50
CA ASP A 159 12.51 1.33 11.98
C ASP A 159 11.56 1.21 10.78
N PHE A 160 11.26 2.32 10.11
CA PHE A 160 10.55 2.33 8.84
C PHE A 160 11.51 2.22 7.65
N TYR A 161 10.99 1.73 6.54
CA TYR A 161 11.66 1.79 5.24
C TYR A 161 10.63 2.01 4.12
N LEU A 162 11.12 2.41 2.95
CA LEU A 162 10.31 2.60 1.74
C LEU A 162 10.43 1.32 0.87
N PRO A 163 9.44 0.40 0.89
CA PRO A 163 9.54 -0.89 0.20
C PRO A 163 9.46 -0.78 -1.32
N PHE A 164 8.88 0.31 -1.83
CA PHE A 164 8.61 0.53 -3.25
C PHE A 164 9.48 1.67 -3.80
N SER A 165 10.78 1.60 -3.55
CA SER A 165 11.78 2.47 -4.17
C SER A 165 12.15 1.97 -5.58
N PRO A 166 12.82 2.79 -6.42
CA PRO A 166 13.28 2.35 -7.73
C PRO A 166 14.06 1.03 -7.64
N SER A 167 13.45 -0.05 -8.15
CA SER A 167 13.98 -1.41 -8.07
C SER A 167 13.68 -2.17 -9.35
N GLN A 168 14.22 -3.39 -9.47
CA GLN A 168 13.96 -4.26 -10.62
C GLN A 168 12.58 -4.95 -10.58
N LYS A 169 11.75 -4.68 -9.57
CA LYS A 169 10.43 -5.32 -9.42
C LYS A 169 9.39 -4.65 -10.33
N GLN A 170 8.32 -5.38 -10.62
CA GLN A 170 7.23 -4.93 -11.51
C GLN A 170 6.24 -3.96 -10.83
N ILE A 171 6.44 -3.69 -9.54
CA ILE A 171 5.68 -2.74 -8.74
C ILE A 171 6.18 -1.31 -9.04
N GLY A 172 5.25 -0.37 -9.15
CA GLY A 172 5.52 1.04 -9.32
C GLY A 172 6.27 1.63 -8.12
N VAL A 173 6.91 2.77 -8.35
CA VAL A 173 7.63 3.48 -7.29
C VAL A 173 6.62 4.26 -6.45
N GLU A 174 6.63 4.07 -5.13
CA GLU A 174 5.69 4.72 -4.21
C GLU A 174 6.46 5.43 -3.08
N PRO A 175 6.98 6.65 -3.30
CA PRO A 175 7.83 7.36 -2.33
C PRO A 175 7.11 7.71 -1.02
N TRP A 176 5.78 7.69 -1.02
CA TRP A 176 4.92 7.95 0.15
C TRP A 176 4.70 6.72 1.03
N HIS A 177 4.98 5.52 0.53
CA HIS A 177 4.62 4.27 1.19
C HIS A 177 5.71 3.89 2.18
N MET A 178 5.41 3.94 3.48
CA MET A 178 6.32 3.50 4.54
C MET A 178 5.88 2.16 5.13
N SER A 179 6.86 1.32 5.45
CA SER A 179 6.66 0.00 6.06
C SER A 179 7.47 -0.13 7.35
N TYR A 180 6.84 -0.55 8.44
CA TYR A 180 7.52 -0.81 9.71
C TYR A 180 8.24 -2.17 9.70
N ARG A 181 9.56 -2.14 9.53
CA ARG A 181 10.41 -3.30 9.24
C ARG A 181 10.28 -4.46 10.23
N PRO A 182 10.32 -4.24 11.57
CA PRO A 182 10.39 -5.35 12.54
C PRO A 182 9.23 -6.34 12.44
N LEU A 183 8.04 -5.87 12.05
CA LEU A 183 6.84 -6.69 11.90
C LEU A 183 6.59 -7.07 10.45
N SER A 184 6.75 -6.13 9.51
CA SER A 184 6.40 -6.36 8.12
C SER A 184 7.24 -7.47 7.47
N GLU A 185 8.52 -7.58 7.81
CA GLU A 185 9.37 -8.66 7.31
C GLU A 185 8.94 -10.04 7.85
N GLN A 186 8.40 -10.10 9.06
CA GLN A 186 7.88 -11.36 9.62
C GLN A 186 6.62 -11.81 8.89
N TYR A 187 5.71 -10.87 8.57
CA TYR A 187 4.49 -11.20 7.83
C TYR A 187 4.75 -11.54 6.38
N GLN A 188 5.69 -10.83 5.74
CA GLN A 188 6.11 -11.13 4.37
C GLN A 188 6.65 -12.56 4.23
N ARG A 189 7.42 -13.06 5.21
CA ARG A 189 7.91 -14.45 5.23
C ARG A 189 6.82 -15.50 5.47
N GLN A 190 5.69 -15.10 6.06
CA GLN A 190 4.60 -16.01 6.42
C GLN A 190 3.50 -16.03 5.36
N LEU A 191 3.34 -14.99 4.55
CA LEU A 191 2.39 -14.97 3.46
C LEU A 191 2.86 -15.92 2.35
N THR A 192 2.05 -16.94 2.05
CA THR A 192 2.36 -17.95 1.01
C THR A 192 1.24 -18.06 -0.03
N PRO A 193 1.52 -18.65 -1.22
CA PRO A 193 0.49 -18.96 -2.21
C PRO A 193 -0.72 -19.69 -1.64
N GLU A 194 -0.51 -20.63 -0.71
CA GLU A 194 -1.56 -21.42 -0.08
C GLU A 194 -2.46 -20.55 0.80
N ILE A 195 -1.88 -19.65 1.60
CA ILE A 195 -2.64 -18.70 2.42
C ILE A 195 -3.52 -17.82 1.54
N LEU A 196 -2.97 -17.31 0.44
CA LEU A 196 -3.72 -16.44 -0.47
C LEU A 196 -4.85 -17.20 -1.17
N LYS A 197 -4.59 -18.42 -1.65
CA LYS A 197 -5.62 -19.30 -2.23
C LYS A 197 -6.74 -19.62 -1.24
N LEU A 198 -6.40 -19.90 0.02
CA LEU A 198 -7.38 -20.13 1.09
C LEU A 198 -8.23 -18.88 1.34
N ALA A 199 -7.61 -17.70 1.40
CA ALA A 199 -8.34 -16.45 1.61
C ALA A 199 -9.29 -16.10 0.46
N TRP A 200 -9.07 -16.63 -0.74
CA TRP A 200 -9.93 -16.41 -1.91
C TRP A 200 -11.07 -17.43 -2.08
N GLN A 201 -11.15 -18.44 -1.20
CA GLN A 201 -12.26 -19.39 -1.20
C GLN A 201 -13.57 -18.67 -0.87
N GLY A 202 -14.58 -18.86 -1.72
CA GLY A 202 -15.88 -18.19 -1.57
C GLY A 202 -15.91 -16.69 -1.90
N GLU A 203 -14.77 -16.10 -2.28
CA GLU A 203 -14.69 -14.67 -2.58
C GLU A 203 -14.86 -14.37 -4.07
N ASP A 204 -15.55 -13.28 -4.39
CA ASP A 204 -15.68 -12.76 -5.76
C ASP A 204 -14.56 -11.76 -6.08
N ILE A 205 -13.44 -12.29 -6.58
CA ILE A 205 -12.28 -11.50 -6.99
C ILE A 205 -12.19 -11.55 -8.51
N ALA A 206 -12.25 -10.40 -9.15
CA ALA A 206 -12.15 -10.29 -10.60
C ALA A 206 -10.78 -10.83 -11.06
N GLY A 207 -10.77 -11.70 -12.07
CA GLY A 207 -9.56 -12.36 -12.55
C GLY A 207 -8.99 -13.46 -11.62
N LYS A 208 -9.73 -13.91 -10.59
CA LYS A 208 -9.24 -14.91 -9.61
C LYS A 208 -8.61 -16.15 -10.23
N ASN A 209 -9.25 -16.75 -11.23
CA ASN A 209 -8.72 -17.96 -11.87
C ASN A 209 -7.36 -17.71 -12.52
N THR A 210 -7.23 -16.58 -13.22
CA THR A 210 -5.99 -16.14 -13.87
C THR A 210 -4.91 -15.83 -12.85
N LEU A 211 -5.24 -15.21 -11.71
CA LEU A 211 -4.31 -15.00 -10.60
C LEU A 211 -3.83 -16.33 -9.99
N ILE A 212 -4.73 -17.29 -9.78
CA ILE A 212 -4.38 -18.62 -9.24
C ILE A 212 -3.47 -19.39 -10.21
N GLN A 213 -3.75 -19.32 -11.52
CA GLN A 213 -2.92 -19.95 -12.56
C GLN A 213 -1.50 -19.36 -12.59
N ASN A 214 -1.34 -18.07 -12.28
CA ASN A 214 -0.07 -17.35 -12.30
C ASN A 214 0.48 -17.06 -10.89
N ILE A 215 0.08 -17.82 -9.87
CA ILE A 215 0.37 -17.49 -8.46
C ILE A 215 1.87 -17.41 -8.15
N GLU A 216 2.70 -18.24 -8.78
CA GLU A 216 4.15 -18.20 -8.58
C GLU A 216 4.76 -16.90 -9.11
N LEU A 217 4.32 -16.44 -10.29
CA LEU A 217 4.73 -15.16 -10.86
C LEU A 217 4.20 -13.99 -10.02
N LEU A 218 2.96 -14.08 -9.53
CA LEU A 218 2.37 -13.10 -8.63
C LEU A 218 3.25 -12.89 -7.39
N PHE A 219 3.68 -13.97 -6.74
CA PHE A 219 4.52 -13.89 -5.56
C PHE A 219 5.90 -13.34 -5.89
N LYS A 220 6.55 -13.86 -6.93
CA LYS A 220 7.89 -13.45 -7.32
C LYS A 220 7.99 -11.97 -7.70
N ASP A 221 7.02 -11.47 -8.48
CA ASP A 221 7.16 -10.17 -9.15
C ASP A 221 6.42 -9.03 -8.42
N TYR A 222 5.42 -9.34 -7.58
CA TYR A 222 4.50 -8.34 -6.99
C TYR A 222 4.26 -8.45 -5.48
N ILE A 223 4.76 -9.47 -4.77
CA ILE A 223 4.54 -9.63 -3.32
C ILE A 223 5.86 -9.72 -2.56
N LEU A 224 6.77 -10.60 -3.00
CA LEU A 224 8.08 -10.82 -2.39
C LEU A 224 9.05 -9.69 -2.73
#